data_AF-A0A7S1EGX5-F1
#
_entry.id   AF-A0A7S1EGX5-F1
#
_cell.length_a   1.000
_cell.length_b   1.000
_cell.length_c   1.000
_cell.angle_alpha   90.00
_cell.angle_beta   90.00
_cell.angle_gamma   90.00
#
_symmetry.space_group_name_H-M   'P 1'
#
loop_
_entity.id
_entity.type
_entity.pdbx_description
1 polymer ?
#
loop_
_entity_poly.entity_id
_entity_poly.type
_entity_poly.pdbx_seq_one_letter_code
_entity_poly.pdbx_strand_id
1 'polypeptide(L)'
;MAGLYRFQEGAVDETLVQDVRALNELGEEQLGELVGVVLEFLSSADSSVLVEGAESFSEKHGTSAGALRPSLLGLIVVFKGAARRHLAKELVGQDMVRFGLGEGKAGVVAT
;
A
#
# COMPACT_ATOMS: atom_id res chain seq x y z
N MET A 1 8.03 18.55 -8.15
CA MET A 1 6.87 19.05 -7.40
C MET A 1 6.58 18.06 -6.30
N ALA A 2 6.81 18.42 -5.03
CA ALA A 2 6.35 17.59 -3.91
C ALA A 2 4.82 17.69 -3.88
N GLY A 3 4.14 16.61 -4.29
CA GLY A 3 2.69 16.55 -4.17
C GLY A 3 2.32 16.61 -2.69
N LEU A 4 1.40 17.51 -2.31
CA LEU A 4 0.75 17.41 -1.01
C LEU A 4 -0.10 16.14 -1.01
N TYR A 5 0.39 15.11 -0.35
CA TYR A 5 -0.40 13.94 -0.01
C TYR A 5 -1.11 14.20 1.32
N ARG A 6 -2.33 13.70 1.47
CA ARG A 6 -3.18 13.97 2.63
C ARG A 6 -2.84 13.05 3.80
N PHE A 7 -2.25 11.89 3.56
CA PHE A 7 -1.91 10.95 4.65
C PHE A 7 -0.78 11.46 5.57
N GLN A 8 0.01 12.47 5.15
CA GLN A 8 1.07 13.05 5.98
C GLN A 8 1.24 14.56 5.77
N GLU A 9 1.95 15.21 6.69
CA GLU A 9 2.37 16.60 6.53
C GLU A 9 3.77 16.68 5.92
N GLY A 10 4.02 17.75 5.18
CA GLY A 10 5.32 17.96 4.53
C GLY A 10 5.50 17.17 3.24
N ALA A 11 6.75 17.15 2.76
CA ALA A 11 7.10 16.47 1.53
C ALA A 11 7.13 14.95 1.74
N VAL A 12 6.53 14.22 0.81
CA VAL A 12 6.77 12.77 0.68
C VAL A 12 8.14 12.57 0.05
N ASP A 13 8.95 11.70 0.65
CA ASP A 13 10.25 11.33 0.10
C ASP A 13 10.10 10.50 -1.19
N GLU A 14 11.13 10.55 -2.03
CA GLU A 14 11.11 9.88 -3.33
C GLU A 14 11.06 8.36 -3.21
N THR A 15 11.62 7.77 -2.14
CA THR A 15 11.57 6.33 -1.89
C THR A 15 10.14 5.86 -1.70
N LEU A 16 9.35 6.57 -0.88
CA LEU A 16 7.94 6.26 -0.69
C LEU A 16 7.14 6.38 -1.98
N VAL A 17 7.49 7.34 -2.85
CA VAL A 17 6.87 7.41 -4.19
C VAL A 17 7.16 6.16 -5.01
N GLN A 18 8.41 5.67 -5.00
CA GLN A 18 8.78 4.44 -5.71
C GLN A 18 8.12 3.20 -5.10
N ASP A 19 8.09 3.11 -3.77
CA ASP A 19 7.47 2.03 -3.01
C ASP A 19 5.98 1.90 -3.33
N VAL A 20 5.25 3.03 -3.35
CA VAL A 20 3.83 3.03 -3.74
C VAL A 20 3.67 2.71 -5.23
N ARG A 21 4.54 3.22 -6.10
CA ARG A 21 4.49 2.91 -7.54
C ARG A 21 4.75 1.44 -7.86
N ALA A 22 5.50 0.71 -7.03
CA ALA A 22 5.71 -0.74 -7.18
C ALA A 22 4.39 -1.53 -7.15
N LEU A 23 3.33 -0.99 -6.53
CA LEU A 23 1.99 -1.58 -6.56
C LEU A 23 1.43 -1.71 -7.99
N ASN A 24 1.92 -0.92 -8.95
CA ASN A 24 1.51 -1.04 -10.35
C ASN A 24 2.02 -2.34 -11.01
N GLU A 25 2.96 -3.06 -10.42
CA GLU A 25 3.43 -4.35 -10.94
C GLU A 25 2.44 -5.48 -10.65
N LEU A 26 1.58 -5.32 -9.64
CA LEU A 26 0.59 -6.31 -9.23
C LEU A 26 -0.69 -6.21 -10.06
N GLY A 27 -1.34 -7.35 -10.38
CA GLY A 27 -2.72 -7.35 -10.86
C GLY A 27 -3.69 -6.80 -9.80
N GLU A 28 -4.92 -6.43 -10.18
CA GLU A 28 -5.90 -5.89 -9.22
C GLU A 28 -6.31 -6.90 -8.13
N GLU A 29 -6.46 -8.18 -8.48
CA GLU A 29 -6.72 -9.26 -7.53
C GLU A 29 -5.57 -9.44 -6.54
N GLN A 30 -4.34 -9.53 -7.06
CA GLN A 30 -3.11 -9.58 -6.28
C GLN A 30 -2.97 -8.37 -5.34
N LEU A 31 -3.25 -7.18 -5.85
CA LEU A 31 -3.20 -5.96 -5.06
C LEU A 31 -4.23 -5.99 -3.92
N GLY A 32 -5.45 -6.47 -4.18
CA GLY A 32 -6.49 -6.62 -3.17
C GLY A 32 -6.08 -7.58 -2.05
N GLU A 33 -5.49 -8.73 -2.41
CA GLU A 33 -4.95 -9.68 -1.42
C GLU A 33 -3.85 -9.05 -0.56
N LEU A 34 -2.90 -8.34 -1.18
CA LEU A 34 -1.80 -7.70 -0.48
C LEU A 34 -2.28 -6.57 0.44
N VAL A 35 -3.26 -5.78 -0.01
CA VAL A 35 -3.93 -4.75 0.80
C VAL A 35 -4.60 -5.39 2.02
N GLY A 36 -5.28 -6.52 1.84
CA GLY A 36 -5.88 -7.28 2.94
C GLY A 36 -4.86 -7.70 4.00
N VAL A 37 -3.73 -8.28 3.59
CA VAL A 37 -2.63 -8.66 4.49
C VAL A 37 -2.13 -7.45 5.29
N VAL A 38 -1.93 -6.30 4.64
CA VAL A 38 -1.45 -5.09 5.33
C VAL A 38 -2.49 -4.54 6.30
N LEU A 39 -3.77 -4.49 5.93
CA LEU A 39 -4.84 -4.02 6.81
C LEU A 39 -5.02 -4.94 8.02
N GLU A 40 -4.91 -6.25 7.83
CA GLU A 40 -4.96 -7.22 8.93
C GLU A 40 -3.79 -7.02 9.90
N PHE A 41 -2.56 -6.90 9.38
CA PHE A 41 -1.38 -6.57 10.16
C PHE A 41 -1.56 -5.26 10.95
N LEU A 42 -2.06 -4.21 10.32
CA LEU A 42 -2.26 -2.91 10.98
C LEU A 42 -3.34 -2.97 12.07
N SER A 43 -4.31 -3.88 11.93
CA SER A 43 -5.41 -4.07 12.88
C SER A 43 -5.03 -4.97 14.05
N SER A 44 -4.23 -6.03 13.81
CA SER A 44 -3.77 -6.96 14.84
C SER A 44 -2.56 -6.45 15.60
N ALA A 45 -1.76 -5.58 14.97
CA ALA A 45 -0.42 -5.18 15.41
C ALA A 45 0.56 -6.36 15.59
N ASP A 46 0.28 -7.51 14.98
CA ASP A 46 1.10 -8.71 15.03
C ASP A 46 1.96 -8.81 13.77
N SER A 47 3.29 -8.67 13.93
CA SER A 47 4.23 -8.75 12.81
C SER A 47 4.25 -10.11 12.11
N SER A 48 3.84 -11.20 12.78
CA SER A 48 3.78 -12.53 12.16
C SER A 48 2.77 -12.55 11.01
N VAL A 49 1.62 -11.88 11.15
CA VAL A 49 0.60 -11.75 10.10
C VAL A 49 1.18 -11.18 8.81
N LEU A 50 2.03 -10.15 8.92
CA LEU A 50 2.66 -9.54 7.75
C LEU A 50 3.66 -10.48 7.09
N VAL A 51 4.47 -11.19 7.89
CA VAL A 51 5.50 -12.11 7.39
C VAL A 51 4.86 -13.33 6.74
N GLU A 52 3.96 -14.02 7.45
CA GLU A 52 3.25 -15.21 6.97
C GLU A 52 2.35 -14.87 5.77
N GLY A 53 1.70 -13.70 5.79
CA GLY A 53 0.90 -13.23 4.66
C GLY A 53 1.74 -12.92 3.42
N ALA A 54 2.93 -12.32 3.58
CA ALA A 54 3.85 -12.06 2.48
C ALA A 54 4.47 -13.35 1.91
N GLU A 55 4.79 -14.32 2.77
CA GLU A 55 5.26 -15.65 2.35
C GLU A 55 4.16 -16.40 1.58
N SER A 56 2.95 -16.46 2.13
CA SER A 56 1.79 -17.09 1.48
C SER A 56 1.47 -16.44 0.13
N PHE A 57 1.51 -15.11 0.06
CA PHE A 57 1.34 -14.37 -1.19
C PHE A 57 2.42 -14.74 -2.21
N SER A 58 3.68 -14.76 -1.78
CA SER A 58 4.84 -15.09 -2.62
C SER A 58 4.72 -16.50 -3.22
N GLU A 59 4.36 -17.47 -2.39
CA GLU A 59 4.14 -18.86 -2.80
C GLU A 59 2.98 -18.99 -3.79
N LYS A 60 1.85 -18.34 -3.49
CA LYS A 60 0.64 -18.40 -4.33
C LYS A 60 0.86 -17.80 -5.72
N HIS A 61 1.55 -16.67 -5.80
CA HIS A 61 1.71 -15.90 -7.03
C HIS A 61 3.07 -16.09 -7.70
N GLY A 62 3.92 -16.98 -7.19
CA GLY A 62 5.26 -17.24 -7.73
C GLY A 62 6.16 -16.00 -7.72
N THR A 63 5.96 -15.10 -6.77
CA THR A 63 6.71 -13.84 -6.64
C THR A 63 7.75 -13.99 -5.52
N SER A 64 8.87 -13.24 -5.57
CA SER A 64 9.81 -13.25 -4.44
C SER A 64 9.33 -12.33 -3.32
N ALA A 65 9.44 -12.76 -2.06
CA ALA A 65 9.11 -11.93 -0.90
C ALA A 65 9.92 -10.61 -0.88
N GLY A 66 11.16 -10.65 -1.38
CA GLY A 66 12.00 -9.46 -1.53
C GLY A 66 11.42 -8.43 -2.50
N ALA A 67 10.76 -8.86 -3.57
CA ALA A 67 10.10 -7.98 -4.54
C ALA A 67 8.85 -7.31 -3.97
N LEU A 68 8.20 -7.90 -2.95
CA LEU A 68 7.03 -7.32 -2.30
C LEU A 68 7.37 -6.22 -1.29
N ARG A 69 8.62 -6.17 -0.83
CA ARG A 69 9.04 -5.28 0.26
C ARG A 69 8.69 -3.80 -0.01
N PRO A 70 8.95 -3.22 -1.20
CA PRO A 70 8.54 -1.84 -1.51
C PRO A 70 7.02 -1.64 -1.39
N SER A 71 6.25 -2.53 -2.00
CA SER A 71 4.78 -2.51 -1.97
C SER A 71 4.21 -2.57 -0.55
N LEU A 72 4.74 -3.47 0.28
CA LEU A 72 4.34 -3.61 1.69
C LEU A 72 4.66 -2.34 2.49
N LEU A 73 5.88 -1.80 2.35
CA LEU A 73 6.28 -0.58 3.05
C LEU A 73 5.44 0.63 2.64
N GLY A 74 5.21 0.80 1.34
CA GLY A 74 4.37 1.86 0.79
C GLY A 74 2.96 1.83 1.37
N LEU A 75 2.30 0.66 1.33
CA LEU A 75 0.96 0.47 1.90
C LEU A 75 0.93 0.74 3.42
N ILE A 76 1.90 0.22 4.18
CA ILE A 76 1.97 0.42 5.63
C ILE A 76 2.08 1.91 5.99
N VAL A 77 2.94 2.65 5.30
CA VAL A 77 3.16 4.08 5.57
C VAL A 77 1.90 4.88 5.23
N VAL A 78 1.32 4.63 4.06
CA VAL A 78 0.11 5.31 3.60
C VAL A 78 -1.06 5.04 4.55
N PHE A 79 -1.35 3.77 4.85
CA PHE A 79 -2.50 3.42 5.70
C PHE A 79 -2.33 3.88 7.14
N LYS A 80 -1.12 3.81 7.72
CA LYS A 80 -0.87 4.41 9.04
C LYS A 80 -1.11 5.91 9.04
N GLY A 81 -0.66 6.63 8.02
CA GLY A 81 -0.90 8.06 7.89
C GLY A 81 -2.38 8.40 7.70
N ALA A 82 -3.07 7.65 6.83
CA ALA A 82 -4.48 7.82 6.55
C ALA A 82 -5.33 7.57 7.80
N ALA A 83 -5.05 6.51 8.55
CA ALA A 83 -5.73 6.19 9.81
C ALA A 83 -5.51 7.28 10.86
N ARG A 84 -4.27 7.76 11.05
CA ARG A 84 -3.94 8.84 12.00
C ARG A 84 -4.66 10.16 11.70
N ARG A 85 -5.00 10.40 10.42
CA ARG A 85 -5.67 11.63 9.97
C ARG A 85 -7.14 11.41 9.66
N HIS A 86 -7.69 10.24 9.98
CA HIS A 86 -9.08 9.88 9.72
C HIS A 86 -9.51 10.16 8.27
N LEU A 87 -8.65 9.83 7.31
CA LEU A 87 -8.95 10.07 5.90
C LEU A 87 -10.10 9.17 5.44
N ALA A 88 -11.05 9.78 4.75
CA ALA A 88 -12.06 9.03 4.00
C ALA A 88 -11.39 8.26 2.86
N LYS A 89 -11.97 7.11 2.51
CA LYS A 89 -11.48 6.23 1.45
C LYS A 89 -11.27 6.94 0.11
N GLU A 90 -12.15 7.88 -0.23
CA GLU A 90 -12.08 8.65 -1.46
C GLU A 90 -10.81 9.51 -1.52
N LEU A 91 -10.36 10.02 -0.36
CA LEU A 91 -9.13 10.81 -0.26
C LEU A 91 -7.89 9.93 -0.36
N VAL A 92 -7.94 8.71 0.18
CA VAL A 92 -6.86 7.71 0.01
C VAL A 92 -6.73 7.35 -1.46
N GLY A 93 -7.84 7.05 -2.16
CA GLY A 93 -7.83 6.76 -3.59
C GLY A 93 -7.25 7.91 -4.43
N GLN A 94 -7.62 9.16 -4.13
CA GLN A 94 -7.03 10.32 -4.80
C GLN A 94 -5.53 10.45 -4.56
N ASP A 95 -5.05 10.18 -3.35
CA ASP A 95 -3.62 10.17 -3.05
C ASP A 95 -2.91 9.04 -3.82
N MET A 96 -3.52 7.86 -3.96
CA MET A 96 -2.97 6.74 -4.74
C MET A 96 -2.83 7.09 -6.23
N VAL A 97 -3.83 7.75 -6.81
CA VAL A 97 -3.73 8.26 -8.18
C VAL A 97 -2.61 9.30 -8.30
N ARG A 98 -2.42 10.17 -7.28
CA ARG A 98 -1.31 11.15 -7.26
C ARG A 98 0.07 10.49 -7.17
N PHE A 99 0.18 9.34 -6.50
CA PHE A 99 1.40 8.53 -6.52
C PHE A 99 1.70 7.94 -7.91
N GLY A 100 0.67 7.84 -8.77
CA GLY A 100 0.76 7.30 -10.12
C GLY A 100 0.18 5.90 -10.25
N LEU A 101 -0.68 5.45 -9.32
CA LEU A 101 -1.47 4.23 -9.53
C LEU A 101 -2.55 4.49 -10.59
N GLY A 102 -2.81 3.48 -11.42
CA GLY A 102 -3.99 3.48 -12.28
C GLY A 102 -5.27 3.55 -11.45
N GLU A 103 -6.33 4.17 -11.99
CA GLU A 103 -7.57 4.44 -11.24
C GLU A 103 -8.22 3.17 -10.66
N GLY A 104 -8.23 2.05 -11.39
CA GLY A 104 -8.73 0.76 -10.89
C GLY A 104 -7.97 0.28 -9.66
N LYS A 105 -6.63 0.27 -9.74
CA LYS A 105 -5.74 -0.10 -8.62
C LYS A 105 -5.86 0.85 -7.43
N ALA A 106 -5.99 2.14 -7.69
CA ALA A 106 -6.24 3.13 -6.65
C ALA A 106 -7.56 2.87 -5.91
N GLY A 107 -8.60 2.42 -6.64
CA GLY A 107 -9.86 1.97 -6.06
C GLY A 107 -9.70 0.73 -5.18
N VAL A 108 -8.91 -0.26 -5.61
CA VAL A 108 -8.59 -1.46 -4.81
C VAL A 108 -7.89 -1.11 -3.50
N VAL A 109 -6.90 -0.20 -3.53
CA VAL A 109 -6.18 0.22 -2.31
C VAL A 109 -7.06 1.03 -1.36
N ALA A 110 -8.05 1.74 -1.88
CA ALA A 110 -8.99 2.54 -1.10
C ALA A 110 -10.20 1.75 -0.57
N THR A 111 -10.11 0.42 -0.48
CA THR A 111 -11.25 -0.42 -0.07
C THR A 111 -11.55 -0.41 1.43
#